data_AF-A0A166R9X3-F1
#
_entry.id   AF-A0A166R9X3-F1
#
_cell.length_a   1.000
_cell.length_b   1.000
_cell.length_c   1.000
_cell.angle_alpha   90.00
_cell.angle_beta   90.00
_cell.angle_gamma   90.00
#
_symmetry.space_group_name_H-M   'P 1'
#
loop_
_entity.id
_entity.type
_entity.pdbx_description
1 polymer ?
#
loop_
_entity_poly.entity_id
_entity_poly.type
_entity_poly.pdbx_seq_one_letter_code
_entity_poly.pdbx_strand_id
1 'polypeptide(L)'
;MTNRKPDELAGKAWRERDDTSRYSLWSKGSGEIRAYLDASELAEWIRLKESGVSKKYSQELARRTMDAMHELSKNRLGKIKRQRSKDGLSYQETRLVLKADVELPGEVSKENTDAVDNPATDGVAGE
;
A
#
# COMPACT_ATOMS: atom_id res chain seq x y z
N MET A 1 12.01 16.62 12.98
CA MET A 1 11.19 15.88 13.97
C MET A 1 10.38 14.87 13.19
N THR A 2 10.79 13.60 13.17
CA THR A 2 10.10 12.56 12.40
C THR A 2 8.75 12.28 13.04
N ASN A 3 7.69 12.40 12.26
CA ASN A 3 6.33 12.23 12.71
C ASN A 3 6.09 10.72 12.88
N ARG A 4 6.52 10.14 14.01
CA ARG A 4 6.65 8.68 14.20
C ARG A 4 5.39 7.90 13.84
N LYS A 5 4.21 8.44 14.17
CA LYS A 5 2.93 7.75 13.97
C LYS A 5 2.57 7.55 12.48
N PRO A 6 2.58 8.57 11.60
CA PRO A 6 2.31 8.35 10.18
C PRO A 6 3.35 7.46 9.50
N ASP A 7 4.63 7.49 9.89
CA ASP A 7 5.64 6.55 9.39
C ASP A 7 5.32 5.09 9.77
N GLU A 8 4.96 4.85 11.04
CA GLU A 8 4.54 3.52 11.51
C GLU A 8 3.27 3.03 10.79
N LEU A 9 2.28 3.92 10.63
CA LEU A 9 1.06 3.61 9.90
C LEU A 9 1.32 3.36 8.42
N ALA A 10 2.29 4.05 7.81
CA ALA A 10 2.67 3.85 6.42
C ALA A 10 3.26 2.45 6.22
N GLY A 11 4.17 2.04 7.11
CA GLY A 11 4.71 0.68 7.10
C GLY A 11 3.64 -0.40 7.29
N LYS A 12 2.71 -0.20 8.23
CA LYS A 12 1.59 -1.13 8.46
C LYS A 12 0.67 -1.20 7.24
N ALA A 13 0.22 -0.05 6.74
CA ALA A 13 -0.67 0.03 5.58
C ALA A 13 -0.02 -0.57 4.32
N TRP A 14 1.30 -0.43 4.14
CA TRP A 14 2.03 -1.07 3.05
C TRP A 14 2.00 -2.60 3.14
N ARG A 15 2.14 -3.17 4.34
CA ARG A 15 2.08 -4.63 4.55
C ARG A 15 0.70 -5.22 4.22
N GLU A 16 -0.38 -4.49 4.51
CA GLU A 16 -1.75 -4.91 4.17
C GLU A 16 -2.00 -4.97 2.64
N ARG A 17 -1.05 -4.53 1.81
CA ARG A 17 -1.16 -4.61 0.34
C ARG A 17 -1.15 -6.05 -0.18
N ASP A 18 -0.39 -6.92 0.48
CA ASP A 18 -0.28 -8.34 0.09
C ASP A 18 -1.43 -9.18 0.66
N ASP A 19 -2.21 -8.62 1.57
CA ASP A 19 -3.36 -9.28 2.16
C ASP A 19 -4.47 -9.45 1.10
N THR A 20 -4.90 -10.69 0.88
CA THR A 20 -5.92 -11.07 -0.10
C THR A 20 -7.31 -11.26 0.52
N SER A 21 -7.52 -10.77 1.74
CA SER A 21 -8.81 -10.87 2.42
C SER A 21 -9.90 -10.07 1.69
N ARG A 22 -11.16 -10.39 1.99
CA ARG A 22 -12.30 -9.63 1.43
C ARG A 22 -12.26 -8.14 1.82
N TYR A 23 -11.59 -7.81 2.93
CA TYR A 23 -11.51 -6.46 3.49
C TYR A 23 -10.09 -5.86 3.38
N SER A 24 -9.39 -6.15 2.28
CA SER A 24 -8.06 -5.59 2.03
C SER A 24 -8.10 -4.06 1.96
N LEU A 25 -7.09 -3.43 2.58
CA LEU A 25 -6.91 -1.97 2.54
C LEU A 25 -6.56 -1.47 1.15
N TRP A 26 -5.81 -2.27 0.39
CA TRP A 26 -5.45 -1.94 -0.99
C TRP A 26 -6.45 -2.56 -1.94
N SER A 27 -6.89 -1.74 -2.88
CA SER A 27 -7.71 -2.21 -3.98
C SER A 27 -6.82 -2.66 -5.14
N LYS A 28 -7.23 -3.73 -5.81
CA LYS A 28 -6.62 -4.19 -7.06
C LYS A 28 -6.87 -3.14 -8.15
N GLY A 29 -5.80 -2.74 -8.83
CA GLY A 29 -5.89 -1.83 -9.97
C GLY A 29 -6.28 -2.56 -11.26
N SER A 30 -6.29 -1.82 -12.36
CA SER A 30 -6.48 -2.35 -13.71
C SER A 30 -5.62 -1.56 -14.70
N GLY A 31 -5.26 -2.19 -15.82
CA GLY A 31 -4.37 -1.60 -16.83
C GLY A 31 -2.99 -1.30 -16.24
N GLU A 32 -2.56 -0.04 -16.34
CA GLU A 32 -1.26 0.44 -15.86
C GLU A 32 -1.15 0.52 -14.33
N ILE A 33 -2.25 0.38 -13.60
CA ILE A 33 -2.27 0.44 -12.14
C ILE A 33 -2.34 -0.98 -11.59
N ARG A 34 -1.35 -1.37 -10.80
CA ARG A 34 -1.31 -2.68 -10.13
C ARG A 34 -2.20 -2.71 -8.90
N ALA A 35 -2.06 -1.68 -8.06
CA ALA A 35 -2.82 -1.53 -6.83
C ALA A 35 -2.96 -0.04 -6.51
N TYR A 36 -4.02 0.30 -5.78
CA TYR A 36 -4.21 1.66 -5.32
C TYR A 36 -4.78 1.69 -3.90
N LEU A 37 -4.58 2.82 -3.23
CA LEU A 37 -5.09 3.11 -1.91
C LEU A 37 -5.74 4.49 -1.90
N ASP A 38 -7.01 4.56 -1.53
CA ASP A 38 -7.75 5.80 -1.41
C ASP A 38 -7.62 6.41 0.00
N ALA A 39 -7.56 7.74 0.09
CA ALA A 39 -7.37 8.44 1.37
C ALA A 39 -8.51 8.18 2.35
N SER A 40 -9.73 8.00 1.85
CA SER A 40 -10.89 7.71 2.68
C SER A 40 -10.85 6.29 3.25
N GLU A 41 -10.44 5.30 2.46
CA GLU A 41 -10.28 3.92 2.97
C GLU A 41 -9.18 3.84 4.02
N LEU A 42 -8.06 4.53 3.78
CA LEU A 42 -7.00 4.66 4.80
C LEU A 42 -7.51 5.34 6.08
N ALA A 43 -8.34 6.38 5.98
CA ALA A 43 -8.91 7.05 7.13
C ALA A 43 -9.88 6.14 7.91
N GLU A 44 -10.64 5.29 7.23
CA GLU A 44 -11.52 4.30 7.86
C GLU A 44 -10.70 3.20 8.53
N TRP A 45 -9.68 2.67 7.86
CA TRP A 45 -8.77 1.67 8.43
C TRP A 45 -8.03 2.19 9.66
N ILE A 46 -7.55 3.44 9.64
CA ILE A 46 -6.95 4.10 10.81
C ILE A 46 -7.94 4.15 11.96
N ARG A 47 -9.20 4.47 11.69
CA ARG A 47 -10.24 4.56 12.72
C ARG A 47 -10.60 3.20 13.33
N LEU A 48 -10.46 2.12 12.56
CA LEU A 48 -10.63 0.75 13.05
C LEU A 48 -9.43 0.29 13.89
N LYS A 49 -8.21 0.68 13.52
CA LYS A 49 -6.99 0.32 14.25
C LYS A 49 -6.77 1.16 15.52
N GLU A 50 -7.19 2.42 15.51
CA GLU A 50 -7.01 3.37 16.61
C GLU A 50 -8.38 3.72 17.23
N SER A 51 -8.69 3.08 18.36
CA SER A 51 -9.92 3.34 19.12
C SER A 51 -10.03 4.81 19.52
N GLY A 52 -11.21 5.40 19.35
CA GLY A 52 -11.50 6.76 19.83
C GLY A 52 -11.01 7.89 18.92
N VAL A 53 -10.49 7.59 17.72
CA VAL A 53 -10.10 8.63 16.76
C VAL A 53 -11.33 9.27 16.10
N SER A 54 -11.40 10.61 16.20
CA SER A 54 -12.39 11.42 15.47
C SER A 54 -12.19 11.31 13.97
N LYS A 55 -13.29 11.38 13.19
CA LYS A 55 -13.26 11.35 11.71
C LYS A 55 -12.29 12.37 11.10
N LYS A 56 -12.30 13.61 11.61
CA LYS A 56 -11.40 14.67 11.12
C LYS A 56 -9.92 14.34 11.38
N TYR A 57 -9.64 13.75 12.55
CA TYR A 57 -8.28 13.37 12.91
C TYR A 57 -7.80 12.16 12.11
N SER A 58 -8.64 11.15 11.85
CA SER A 58 -8.27 10.03 10.98
C SER A 58 -8.01 10.48 9.54
N GLN A 59 -8.78 11.45 9.02
CA GLN A 59 -8.54 12.02 7.69
C GLN A 59 -7.20 12.76 7.60
N GLU A 60 -6.87 13.56 8.62
CA GLU A 60 -5.57 14.23 8.69
C GLU A 60 -4.43 13.20 8.79
N LEU A 61 -4.59 12.20 9.65
CA LEU A 61 -3.60 11.15 9.83
C LEU A 61 -3.43 10.33 8.55
N ALA A 62 -4.49 10.00 7.83
CA ALA A 62 -4.43 9.35 6.52
C ALA A 62 -3.63 10.17 5.51
N ARG A 63 -3.86 11.48 5.43
CA ARG A 63 -3.11 12.36 4.53
C ARG A 63 -1.61 12.36 4.85
N ARG A 64 -1.24 12.42 6.13
CA ARG A 64 0.16 12.37 6.58
C ARG A 64 0.79 11.00 6.35
N THR A 65 0.04 9.92 6.59
CA THR A 65 0.47 8.54 6.32
C THR A 65 0.69 8.31 4.82
N MET A 66 -0.14 8.86 3.95
CA MET A 66 0.09 8.78 2.50
C MET A 66 1.35 9.53 2.07
N ASP A 67 1.64 10.67 2.70
CA ASP A 67 2.87 11.43 2.45
C ASP A 67 4.09 10.62 2.88
N ALA A 68 4.08 10.10 4.10
CA ALA A 68 5.14 9.24 4.62
C ALA A 68 5.33 7.99 3.75
N MET A 69 4.26 7.35 3.29
CA MET A 69 4.35 6.18 2.41
C MET A 69 4.98 6.54 1.06
N HIS A 70 4.62 7.70 0.48
CA HIS A 70 5.23 8.19 -0.74
C HIS A 70 6.74 8.45 -0.56
N GLU A 71 7.13 9.12 0.53
CA GLU A 71 8.53 9.38 0.88
C GLU A 71 9.34 8.10 1.13
N LEU A 72 8.81 7.19 1.96
CA LEU A 72 9.45 5.91 2.30
C LEU A 72 9.60 4.99 1.07
N SER A 73 8.66 5.08 0.12
CA SER A 73 8.75 4.35 -1.15
C SER A 73 9.79 4.92 -2.12
N LYS A 74 10.50 6.00 -1.77
CA LYS A 74 11.41 6.73 -2.67
C LYS A 74 10.71 7.21 -3.96
N ASN A 75 9.47 7.69 -3.84
CA ASN A 75 8.64 8.14 -4.96
C ASN A 75 8.25 7.03 -5.98
N ARG A 76 8.37 5.76 -5.59
CA ARG A 76 7.87 4.63 -6.41
C ARG A 76 6.34 4.59 -6.47
N LEU A 77 5.69 5.08 -5.42
CA LEU A 77 4.23 5.26 -5.43
C LEU A 77 3.89 6.61 -6.05
N GLY A 78 2.92 6.62 -6.96
CA GLY A 78 2.36 7.86 -7.50
C GLY A 78 1.27 8.39 -6.57
N LYS A 79 1.19 9.72 -6.42
CA LYS A 79 0.11 10.40 -5.70
C LYS A 79 -0.75 11.17 -6.68
N ILE A 80 -2.00 10.76 -6.86
CA ILE A 80 -2.95 11.39 -7.78
C ILE A 80 -4.15 11.95 -7.04
N LYS A 81 -4.79 12.97 -7.61
CA LYS A 81 -6.08 13.47 -7.16
C LYS A 81 -7.16 12.93 -8.09
N ARG A 82 -8.26 12.48 -7.52
CA ARG A 82 -9.44 12.02 -8.26
C ARG A 82 -10.69 12.71 -7.77
N GLN A 83 -11.61 12.97 -8.69
CA GLN A 83 -12.93 13.47 -8.31
C GLN A 83 -13.76 12.29 -7.81
N ARG A 84 -14.35 12.45 -6.62
CA ARG A 84 -15.29 11.49 -6.03
C ARG A 84 -16.59 12.21 -5.76
N SER A 85 -17.69 11.62 -6.20
CA SER A 85 -19.04 12.14 -5.96
C SER A 85 -19.76 11.22 -4.97
N LYS A 86 -20.29 11.78 -3.90
CA LYS A 86 -21.13 11.07 -2.93
C LYS A 86 -22.24 12.01 -2.46
N ASP A 87 -23.49 11.55 -2.51
CA ASP A 87 -24.64 12.31 -2.00
C ASP A 87 -24.78 13.71 -2.65
N GLY A 88 -24.56 13.81 -3.96
CA GLY A 88 -24.57 15.08 -4.70
C GLY A 88 -23.39 16.01 -4.42
N LEU A 89 -22.47 15.64 -3.51
CA LEU A 89 -21.25 16.39 -3.22
C LEU A 89 -20.06 15.79 -3.97
N SER A 90 -19.39 16.61 -4.78
CA SER A 90 -18.12 16.25 -5.43
C SER A 90 -16.95 16.78 -4.60
N TYR A 91 -16.01 15.90 -4.28
CA TYR A 91 -14.78 16.24 -3.58
C TYR A 91 -13.56 15.65 -4.29
N GLN A 92 -12.42 16.30 -4.08
CA GLN A 92 -11.13 15.76 -4.51
C GLN A 92 -10.62 14.79 -3.44
N GLU A 93 -10.44 13.54 -3.85
CA GLU A 93 -9.82 12.50 -3.04
C GLU A 93 -8.37 12.31 -3.49
N THR A 94 -7.46 12.14 -2.54
CA THR A 94 -6.08 11.73 -2.85
C THR A 94 -6.02 10.21 -2.90
N ARG A 95 -5.35 9.69 -3.93
CA ARG A 95 -5.13 8.27 -4.13
C ARG A 95 -3.63 8.02 -4.32
N LEU A 96 -3.11 7.03 -3.59
CA LEU A 96 -1.81 6.45 -3.87
C LEU A 96 -1.96 5.34 -4.89
N VAL A 97 -1.09 5.33 -5.90
CA VAL A 97 -1.07 4.33 -6.97
C VAL A 97 0.27 3.66 -7.04
N LEU A 98 0.25 2.33 -7.12
CA LEU A 98 1.38 1.53 -7.54
C LEU A 98 1.15 1.17 -9.00
N LYS A 99 2.01 1.66 -9.89
CA LYS A 99 1.95 1.30 -11.31
C LYS A 99 2.47 -0.12 -11.52
N ALA A 100 2.01 -0.78 -12.58
CA ALA A 100 2.44 -2.13 -12.95
C ALA A 100 3.94 -2.20 -13.31
N ASP A 101 4.46 -1.13 -13.92
CA ASP A 101 5.86 -1.01 -14.37
C ASP A 101 6.85 -0.67 -13.23
N VAL A 102 6.35 -0.32 -12.04
CA VAL A 102 7.23 0.07 -10.92
C VAL A 102 7.86 -1.17 -10.31
N GLU A 103 9.17 -1.30 -10.50
CA GLU A 103 9.96 -2.36 -9.87
C GLU A 103 10.02 -2.18 -8.36
N LEU A 104 9.72 -3.27 -7.64
CA LEU A 104 9.76 -3.32 -6.19
C LEU A 104 10.96 -4.16 -5.74
N PRO A 105 11.72 -3.68 -4.73
CA PRO A 105 12.89 -4.39 -4.24
C PRO A 105 12.45 -5.73 -3.61
N GLY A 106 13.05 -6.83 -4.09
CA GLY A 106 12.74 -8.18 -3.63
C GLY A 106 11.49 -8.80 -4.26
N GLU A 107 10.87 -8.14 -5.23
CA GLU A 107 9.78 -8.75 -6.00
C GLU A 107 10.36 -9.59 -7.14
N VAL A 108 10.10 -10.89 -7.12
CA VAL A 108 10.37 -11.75 -8.27
C VAL A 108 9.26 -11.54 -9.30
N SER A 109 9.62 -10.97 -10.44
CA SER A 109 8.73 -10.91 -11.60
C SER A 109 8.35 -12.34 -11.98
N LYS A 110 7.06 -12.69 -11.88
CA LYS A 110 6.52 -14.01 -12.28
C LYS A 110 6.67 -14.31 -13.78
N GLU A 111 7.35 -13.45 -14.53
CA GLU A 111 7.70 -13.67 -15.94
C GLU A 111 8.98 -14.52 -16.12
N ASN A 112 9.67 -14.91 -15.04
CA ASN A 112 10.75 -15.89 -15.06
C ASN A 112 10.42 -17.09 -14.15
N THR A 113 9.32 -17.79 -14.43
CA THR A 113 9.07 -19.14 -13.87
C THR A 113 8.85 -20.14 -15.00
N ASP A 114 9.76 -20.11 -15.98
CA ASP A 114 10.07 -21.22 -16.88
C ASP A 114 11.60 -21.29 -17.03
N ALA A 115 12.30 -21.32 -15.90
CA ALA A 115 13.69 -21.70 -15.82
C ALA A 115 13.95 -22.33 -14.45
N VAL A 116 13.89 -23.65 -14.47
CA VAL A 116 14.54 -24.62 -13.55
C VAL A 116 15.56 -24.01 -12.57
N ASP A 117 15.34 -24.20 -11.28
CA ASP A 117 16.40 -24.63 -10.37
C ASP A 117 15.76 -25.24 -9.11
N ASN A 118 15.69 -26.58 -9.10
CA ASN A 118 15.46 -27.34 -7.88
C ASN A 118 16.70 -27.14 -7.01
N PRO A 119 16.61 -26.64 -5.76
CA PRO A 119 17.76 -26.69 -4.88
C PRO A 119 17.96 -28.16 -4.48
N ALA A 120 18.87 -28.84 -5.17
CA ALA A 120 19.39 -30.12 -4.74
C ALA A 120 20.14 -29.87 -3.43
N THR A 121 19.51 -30.23 -2.31
CA THR A 121 20.20 -30.35 -1.03
C THR A 121 21.15 -31.54 -1.13
N ASP A 122 22.40 -31.28 -1.52
CA ASP A 122 23.48 -32.26 -1.48
C ASP A 122 23.75 -32.62 0.00
N GLY A 123 23.48 -33.87 0.35
CA GLY A 123 23.64 -34.39 1.69
C GLY A 123 25.11 -34.60 2.01
N VAL A 124 25.64 -33.84 2.97
CA VAL A 124 26.97 -34.10 3.52
C VAL A 124 26.95 -35.38 4.35
N ALA A 125 27.45 -36.47 3.77
CA ALA A 125 27.88 -37.65 4.51
C ALA A 125 29.28 -37.37 5.08
N GLY A 126 29.37 -37.19 6.40
CA GLY A 126 30.65 -37.12 7.11
C GLY A 126 31.23 -38.52 7.32
N GLU A 127 32.51 -38.67 6.98
CA GLU A 127 33.39 -39.77 7.40
C GLU A 127 33.94 -39.54 8.82
#